data_AF-A0A9P8KWL2-F1
#
_entry.id   AF-A0A9P8KWL2-F1
#
_cell.length_a   1.000
_cell.length_b   1.000
_cell.length_c   1.000
_cell.angle_alpha   90.00
_cell.angle_beta   90.00
_cell.angle_gamma   90.00
#
_symmetry.space_group_name_H-M   'P 1'
#
loop_
_entity.id
_entity.type
_entity.pdbx_description
1 polymer ?
#
loop_
_entity_poly.entity_id
_entity_poly.type
_entity_poly.pdbx_seq_one_letter_code
_entity_poly.pdbx_strand_id
1 'polypeptide(L)'
;MDEPISLRWSDSFAILPPSDPVCSKLPGDKIILPPSTLQQLLSASSARAATASANGSNGYFGSSYLSNQSYGQETQQLPNPLIFRLVNPKNHNVVYAGIREFSAPEGTIGLSSLLLEALAIGSDDYVQTTPDVIDIENPENLESKNATPDSSRITVHAVELQKGTYVRLRPLEAGYDPDDWKPLLERQLRQNFTTLTKNTVIPVQGSQGENFKLLVDKFAPDGDGICVIDTDLEVDIEALNEEQARETMRQIIAKGQSGASSGSSKGGELSIWKDTEGQVVPGQYVDYTLPSWDRSQDLVISLSGISDAYGLDLFITPKSRQQRSLPRDSAHVFGDFSPAQNGIKSITISPTNVELEDAESLLISVHAYQDADSDTAPTNTTPYTYTIRAKTASLKEKSTAEAMELDQEHSADEEQFGLQKGLA
;
A
#
# COMPACT_ATOMS: atom_id res chain seq x y z
N MET A 1 -33.79 -21.56 -12.59
CA MET A 1 -32.53 -20.89 -12.20
C MET A 1 -31.58 -21.17 -13.34
N ASP A 2 -31.44 -20.23 -14.25
CA ASP A 2 -30.56 -20.36 -15.41
C ASP A 2 -29.11 -20.22 -14.94
N GLU A 3 -28.38 -21.34 -14.85
CA GLU A 3 -26.92 -21.30 -14.78
C GLU A 3 -26.40 -20.63 -16.06
N PRO A 4 -25.52 -19.62 -15.98
CA PRO A 4 -24.92 -19.05 -17.17
C PRO A 4 -24.14 -20.15 -17.90
N ILE A 5 -24.41 -20.31 -19.19
CA ILE A 5 -23.76 -21.30 -20.07
C ILE A 5 -22.29 -20.90 -20.22
N SER A 6 -21.46 -21.39 -19.30
CA SER A 6 -20.02 -21.13 -19.25
C SER A 6 -19.30 -21.76 -20.44
N LEU A 7 -18.18 -21.17 -20.87
CA LEU A 7 -17.30 -21.76 -21.89
C LEU A 7 -16.83 -23.15 -21.42
N ARG A 8 -17.37 -24.23 -22.00
CA ARG A 8 -17.02 -25.61 -21.65
C ARG A 8 -15.91 -26.11 -22.57
N TRP A 9 -14.67 -25.97 -22.12
CA TRP A 9 -13.50 -26.58 -22.74
C TRP A 9 -12.66 -27.29 -21.68
N SER A 10 -12.10 -28.45 -22.02
CA SER A 10 -11.21 -29.18 -21.13
C SER A 10 -10.18 -30.00 -21.91
N ASP A 11 -8.93 -29.99 -21.46
CA ASP A 11 -7.86 -30.78 -22.03
C ASP A 11 -6.81 -31.16 -20.96
N SER A 12 -5.89 -32.07 -21.27
CA SER A 12 -4.87 -32.55 -20.34
C SER A 12 -3.46 -32.42 -20.89
N PHE A 13 -2.60 -31.75 -20.12
CA PHE A 13 -1.23 -31.40 -20.53
C PHE A 13 -0.19 -31.97 -19.58
N ALA A 14 0.99 -32.29 -20.12
CA ALA A 14 2.17 -32.62 -19.33
C ALA A 14 2.84 -31.34 -18.81
N ILE A 15 3.40 -31.39 -17.60
CA ILE A 15 3.95 -30.19 -16.94
C ILE A 15 5.39 -29.92 -17.45
N LEU A 16 5.65 -28.68 -17.89
CA LEU A 16 7.00 -28.23 -18.23
C LEU A 16 7.88 -28.09 -16.98
N PRO A 17 9.18 -28.40 -17.08
CA PRO A 17 10.08 -28.23 -15.96
C PRO A 17 10.22 -26.75 -15.57
N PRO A 18 10.30 -26.43 -14.26
CA PRO A 18 10.41 -25.06 -13.77
C PRO A 18 11.74 -24.39 -14.18
N SER A 19 12.74 -25.18 -14.58
CA SER A 19 14.02 -24.73 -15.14
C SER A 19 13.89 -24.07 -16.51
N ASP A 20 12.76 -24.22 -17.20
CA ASP A 20 12.53 -23.58 -18.48
C ASP A 20 12.50 -22.04 -18.31
N PRO A 21 13.25 -21.27 -19.11
CA PRO A 21 13.24 -19.80 -19.07
C PRO A 21 11.83 -19.19 -19.23
N VAL A 22 10.92 -19.91 -19.87
CA VAL A 22 9.52 -19.50 -20.07
C VAL A 22 8.71 -19.62 -18.77
N CYS A 23 8.97 -20.66 -17.96
CA CYS A 23 8.27 -20.88 -16.68
C CYS A 23 8.87 -20.04 -15.53
N SER A 24 10.19 -19.87 -15.49
CA SER A 24 10.88 -19.12 -14.42
C SER A 24 10.50 -17.63 -14.34
N LYS A 25 9.98 -17.05 -15.42
CA LYS A 25 9.58 -15.63 -15.49
C LYS A 25 8.08 -15.41 -15.28
N LEU A 26 7.32 -16.43 -14.89
CA LEU A 26 5.87 -16.31 -14.70
C LEU A 26 5.53 -15.63 -13.37
N PRO A 27 4.91 -14.43 -13.37
CA PRO A 27 4.46 -13.79 -12.15
C PRO A 27 3.15 -14.42 -11.66
N GLY A 28 2.99 -14.57 -10.34
CA GLY A 28 1.72 -14.90 -9.70
C GLY A 28 1.05 -16.19 -10.20
N ASP A 29 -0.21 -16.09 -10.63
CA ASP A 29 -1.09 -17.21 -11.02
C ASP A 29 -1.14 -17.46 -12.53
N LYS A 30 -0.12 -17.01 -13.26
CA LYS A 30 -0.11 -17.05 -14.72
C LYS A 30 0.36 -18.40 -15.27
N ILE A 31 -0.35 -18.90 -16.28
CA ILE A 31 0.01 -20.11 -17.03
C ILE A 31 0.31 -19.82 -18.49
N ILE A 32 0.97 -20.77 -19.16
CA ILE A 32 1.24 -20.76 -20.59
C ILE A 32 0.72 -22.04 -21.20
N LEU A 33 -0.11 -21.90 -22.24
CA LEU A 33 -0.76 -23.00 -22.94
C LEU A 33 -0.21 -23.12 -24.38
N PRO A 34 -0.42 -24.25 -25.07
CA PRO A 34 0.03 -24.38 -26.44
C PRO A 34 -0.89 -23.61 -27.42
N PRO A 35 -0.39 -23.18 -28.58
CA PRO A 35 -1.17 -22.49 -29.60
C PRO A 35 -2.43 -23.26 -30.05
N SER A 36 -2.36 -24.59 -30.10
CA SER A 36 -3.52 -25.44 -30.41
C SER A 36 -4.69 -25.23 -29.46
N THR A 37 -4.43 -24.93 -28.18
CA THR A 37 -5.47 -24.65 -27.16
C THR A 37 -6.26 -23.40 -27.51
N LEU A 38 -5.59 -22.35 -28.00
CA LEU A 38 -6.24 -21.13 -28.45
C LEU A 38 -7.24 -21.44 -29.57
N GLN A 39 -6.81 -22.21 -30.58
CA GLN A 39 -7.67 -22.59 -31.70
C GLN A 39 -8.88 -23.42 -31.23
N GLN A 40 -8.69 -24.33 -30.27
CA GLN A 40 -9.78 -25.11 -29.69
C GLN A 40 -10.76 -24.23 -28.89
N LEU A 41 -10.27 -23.27 -28.10
CA LEU A 41 -11.09 -22.32 -27.36
C LEU A 41 -11.94 -21.44 -28.29
N LEU A 42 -11.36 -20.94 -29.39
CA LEU A 42 -12.09 -20.17 -30.41
C LEU A 42 -13.15 -21.01 -31.14
N SER A 43 -12.85 -22.29 -31.37
CA SER A 43 -13.81 -23.23 -31.95
C SER A 43 -14.97 -23.49 -30.99
N ALA A 44 -14.67 -23.66 -29.69
CA ALA A 44 -15.68 -23.84 -28.65
C ALA A 44 -16.54 -22.58 -28.45
N SER A 45 -15.97 -21.37 -28.54
CA SER A 45 -16.73 -20.12 -28.42
C SER A 45 -17.62 -19.87 -29.65
N SER A 46 -17.14 -20.20 -30.85
CA SER A 46 -17.92 -20.10 -32.10
C SER A 46 -19.12 -21.07 -32.10
N ALA A 47 -18.97 -22.27 -31.56
CA ALA A 47 -20.07 -23.22 -31.37
C ALA A 47 -21.15 -22.70 -30.39
N ARG A 48 -20.76 -21.92 -29.37
CA ARG A 48 -21.69 -21.21 -28.48
C ARG A 48 -22.45 -20.09 -29.21
N ALA A 49 -21.77 -19.30 -30.05
CA ALA A 49 -22.43 -18.24 -30.82
C ALA A 49 -23.49 -18.80 -31.79
N ALA A 50 -23.18 -19.93 -32.45
CA ALA A 50 -24.10 -20.60 -33.38
C ALA A 50 -25.33 -21.22 -32.69
N THR A 51 -25.18 -21.73 -31.46
CA THR A 51 -26.29 -22.32 -30.69
C THR A 51 -27.17 -21.27 -30.02
N ALA A 52 -26.59 -20.16 -29.54
CA ALA A 52 -27.35 -19.02 -29.00
C ALA A 52 -28.22 -18.34 -30.08
N SER A 53 -27.74 -18.28 -31.32
CA SER A 53 -28.49 -17.70 -32.44
C SER A 53 -29.56 -18.62 -33.04
N ALA A 54 -29.50 -19.94 -32.78
CA ALA A 54 -30.55 -20.89 -33.15
C ALA A 54 -31.76 -20.88 -32.19
N ASN A 55 -31.58 -20.46 -30.93
CA ASN A 55 -32.67 -20.37 -29.94
C ASN A 55 -33.38 -19.01 -29.92
N GLY A 56 -32.97 -18.06 -30.77
CA GLY A 56 -33.55 -16.72 -30.86
C GLY A 56 -34.65 -16.53 -31.92
N SER A 57 -35.08 -17.58 -32.63
CA SER A 57 -36.06 -17.44 -33.73
C SER A 57 -37.40 -18.13 -33.42
N ASN A 58 -38.28 -17.37 -32.75
CA ASN A 58 -39.71 -17.51 -33.01
C ASN A 58 -40.31 -16.11 -33.22
N GLY A 59 -40.43 -15.72 -34.49
CA GLY A 59 -40.96 -14.43 -34.89
C GLY A 59 -40.84 -14.23 -36.40
N TYR A 60 -41.82 -14.75 -37.13
CA TYR A 60 -42.05 -14.51 -38.55
C TYR A 60 -42.01 -13.01 -38.92
N PHE A 61 -41.29 -12.68 -39.99
CA PHE A 61 -41.64 -11.77 -41.11
C PHE A 61 -40.44 -10.95 -41.62
N GLY A 62 -40.13 -11.10 -42.92
CA GLY A 62 -39.76 -9.98 -43.80
C GLY A 62 -38.29 -9.79 -44.17
N SER A 63 -37.91 -10.36 -45.33
CA SER A 63 -37.02 -9.82 -46.37
C SER A 63 -35.76 -9.02 -46.04
N SER A 64 -34.63 -9.59 -46.48
CA SER A 64 -33.64 -9.08 -47.47
C SER A 64 -33.29 -7.58 -47.57
N TYR A 65 -32.07 -7.35 -48.08
CA TYR A 65 -31.39 -6.09 -48.45
C TYR A 65 -30.85 -5.21 -47.30
N LEU A 66 -29.55 -5.37 -47.00
CA LEU A 66 -28.52 -4.34 -46.76
C LEU A 66 -27.18 -5.11 -46.53
N SER A 67 -26.36 -5.43 -47.54
CA SER A 67 -25.28 -4.59 -48.11
C SER A 67 -24.36 -3.91 -47.09
N ASN A 68 -23.36 -4.64 -46.58
CA ASN A 68 -21.93 -4.31 -46.76
C ASN A 68 -21.08 -5.37 -46.04
N GLN A 69 -20.56 -6.33 -46.82
CA GLN A 69 -19.43 -7.15 -46.38
C GLN A 69 -18.17 -6.28 -46.41
N SER A 70 -17.96 -5.52 -45.35
CA SER A 70 -16.62 -5.10 -44.96
C SER A 70 -15.93 -6.34 -44.37
N TYR A 71 -14.72 -6.63 -44.83
CA TYR A 71 -13.79 -7.57 -44.19
C TYR A 71 -13.53 -7.10 -42.74
N GLY A 72 -14.44 -7.41 -41.84
CA GLY A 72 -14.20 -7.44 -40.41
C GLY A 72 -14.21 -8.91 -40.05
N GLN A 73 -13.07 -9.44 -39.60
CA GLN A 73 -13.07 -10.63 -38.77
C GLN A 73 -14.20 -10.43 -37.74
N GLU A 74 -15.24 -11.25 -37.78
CA GLU A 74 -16.04 -11.49 -36.59
C GLU A 74 -15.02 -11.97 -35.56
N THR A 75 -14.56 -11.04 -34.72
CA THR A 75 -13.60 -11.34 -33.67
C THR A 75 -14.26 -12.44 -32.86
N GLN A 76 -13.72 -13.64 -32.93
CA GLN A 76 -14.11 -14.76 -32.09
C GLN A 76 -13.86 -14.33 -30.65
N GLN A 77 -14.86 -13.71 -30.04
CA GLN A 77 -14.74 -13.03 -28.75
C GLN A 77 -14.69 -14.08 -27.66
N LEU A 78 -13.48 -14.37 -27.19
CA LEU A 78 -13.28 -15.09 -25.96
C LEU A 78 -13.65 -14.18 -24.77
N PRO A 79 -14.27 -14.74 -23.71
CA PRO A 79 -14.53 -13.97 -22.51
C PRO A 79 -13.21 -13.45 -21.93
N ASN A 80 -13.18 -12.16 -21.60
CA ASN A 80 -12.06 -11.52 -20.93
C ASN A 80 -12.46 -11.26 -19.48
N PRO A 81 -11.68 -11.71 -18.47
CA PRO A 81 -10.45 -12.51 -18.57
C PRO A 81 -10.68 -14.01 -18.79
N LEU A 82 -9.73 -14.64 -19.47
CA LEU A 82 -9.67 -16.09 -19.66
C LEU A 82 -9.09 -16.77 -18.43
N ILE A 83 -9.93 -17.56 -17.75
CA ILE A 83 -9.58 -18.25 -16.51
C ILE A 83 -9.66 -19.76 -16.72
N PHE A 84 -8.73 -20.47 -16.11
CA PHE A 84 -8.63 -21.91 -16.17
C PHE A 84 -8.62 -22.52 -14.76
N ARG A 85 -9.38 -23.59 -14.60
CA ARG A 85 -9.35 -24.46 -13.43
C ARG A 85 -8.39 -25.62 -13.70
N LEU A 86 -7.29 -25.63 -12.97
CA LEU A 86 -6.27 -26.66 -12.98
C LEU A 86 -6.63 -27.72 -11.95
N VAL A 87 -6.61 -28.98 -12.35
CA VAL A 87 -6.83 -30.12 -11.46
C VAL A 87 -5.64 -31.06 -11.59
N ASN A 88 -5.00 -31.34 -10.47
CA ASN A 88 -4.03 -32.43 -10.42
C ASN A 88 -4.78 -33.73 -10.11
N PRO A 89 -4.83 -34.70 -11.04
CA PRO A 89 -5.59 -35.94 -10.86
C PRO A 89 -5.00 -36.86 -9.78
N LYS A 90 -3.73 -36.68 -9.39
CA LYS A 90 -3.08 -37.53 -8.37
C LYS A 90 -3.55 -37.21 -6.94
N ASN A 91 -3.70 -35.93 -6.61
CA ASN A 91 -4.04 -35.47 -5.27
C ASN A 91 -5.42 -34.78 -5.19
N HIS A 92 -6.09 -34.60 -6.34
CA HIS A 92 -7.35 -33.86 -6.47
C HIS A 92 -7.26 -32.40 -6.02
N ASN A 93 -6.05 -31.82 -5.96
CA ASN A 93 -5.89 -30.39 -5.70
C ASN A 93 -6.40 -29.60 -6.90
N VAL A 94 -7.08 -28.50 -6.59
CA VAL A 94 -7.72 -27.63 -7.57
C VAL A 94 -7.21 -26.23 -7.35
N VAL A 95 -6.74 -25.60 -8.42
CA VAL A 95 -6.26 -24.21 -8.39
C VAL A 95 -6.79 -23.48 -9.62
N TYR A 96 -7.09 -22.20 -9.47
CA TYR A 96 -7.47 -21.32 -10.57
C TYR A 96 -6.27 -20.51 -11.04
N ALA A 97 -6.18 -20.30 -12.35
CA ALA A 97 -5.10 -19.56 -12.97
C ALA A 97 -5.58 -18.76 -14.17
N GLY A 98 -4.90 -17.65 -14.44
CA GLY A 98 -5.09 -16.87 -15.66
C GLY A 98 -4.06 -17.23 -16.73
N ILE A 99 -4.46 -17.11 -17.99
CA ILE A 99 -3.52 -17.25 -19.12
C ILE A 99 -2.64 -16.00 -19.27
N ARG A 100 -1.35 -16.22 -19.52
CA ARG A 100 -0.43 -15.16 -19.97
C ARG A 100 -0.29 -15.14 -21.47
N GLU A 101 0.05 -16.29 -22.06
CA GLU A 101 0.31 -16.43 -23.49
C GLU A 101 0.14 -17.88 -23.96
N PHE A 102 -0.01 -18.03 -25.28
CA PHE A 102 -0.14 -19.33 -25.94
C PHE A 102 1.16 -19.67 -26.68
N SER A 103 2.23 -19.95 -25.94
CA SER A 103 3.59 -20.17 -26.48
C SER A 103 4.21 -21.51 -26.06
N ALA A 104 3.50 -22.34 -25.29
CA ALA A 104 4.04 -23.61 -24.84
C ALA A 104 4.16 -24.62 -26.00
N PRO A 105 5.12 -25.56 -25.94
CA PRO A 105 5.15 -26.71 -26.82
C PRO A 105 3.85 -27.52 -26.77
N GLU A 106 3.48 -28.08 -27.91
CA GLU A 106 2.25 -28.86 -28.05
C GLU A 106 2.16 -30.01 -27.04
N GLY A 107 1.02 -30.13 -26.35
CA GLY A 107 0.79 -31.14 -25.32
C GLY A 107 1.43 -30.85 -23.96
N THR A 108 2.04 -29.68 -23.77
CA THR A 108 2.66 -29.27 -22.50
C THR A 108 2.08 -27.98 -21.94
N ILE A 109 2.23 -27.74 -20.63
CA ILE A 109 1.79 -26.53 -19.94
C ILE A 109 2.90 -25.96 -19.06
N GLY A 110 3.08 -24.64 -19.13
CA GLY A 110 3.93 -23.88 -18.22
C GLY A 110 3.15 -23.40 -17.01
N LEU A 111 3.63 -23.74 -15.81
CA LEU A 111 3.06 -23.32 -14.53
C LEU A 111 4.05 -22.39 -13.80
N SER A 112 3.53 -21.41 -13.07
CA SER A 112 4.35 -20.61 -12.14
C SER A 112 4.76 -21.43 -10.91
N SER A 113 5.83 -20.99 -10.23
CA SER A 113 6.31 -21.63 -9.00
C SER A 113 5.22 -21.74 -7.91
N LEU A 114 4.36 -20.73 -7.82
CA LEU A 114 3.21 -20.69 -6.92
C LEU A 114 2.21 -21.80 -7.23
N LEU A 115 1.85 -21.95 -8.52
CA LEU A 115 0.88 -22.97 -8.94
C LEU A 115 1.44 -24.38 -8.74
N LEU A 116 2.75 -24.58 -8.91
CA LEU A 116 3.42 -25.85 -8.61
C LEU A 116 3.33 -26.21 -7.13
N GLU A 117 3.60 -25.25 -6.24
CA GLU A 117 3.46 -25.42 -4.78
C GLU A 117 2.00 -25.71 -4.39
N ALA A 118 1.04 -24.97 -4.94
CA ALA A 118 -0.39 -25.13 -4.66
C ALA A 118 -0.97 -26.47 -5.18
N LEU A 119 -0.53 -26.93 -6.36
CA LEU A 119 -0.90 -28.23 -6.91
C LEU A 119 -0.10 -29.39 -6.30
N ALA A 120 0.84 -29.09 -5.39
CA ALA A 120 1.76 -30.04 -4.75
C ALA A 120 2.47 -30.96 -5.75
N ILE A 121 2.96 -30.36 -6.84
CA ILE A 121 3.69 -31.05 -7.91
C ILE A 121 5.17 -31.13 -7.52
N GLY A 122 5.71 -32.35 -7.48
CA GLY A 122 7.10 -32.61 -7.08
C GLY A 122 8.10 -32.56 -8.24
N SER A 123 9.39 -32.70 -7.93
CA SER A 123 10.47 -32.73 -8.94
C SER A 123 10.39 -33.90 -9.93
N ASP A 124 9.73 -34.98 -9.55
CA ASP A 124 9.58 -36.19 -10.38
C ASP A 124 8.40 -36.11 -11.37
N ASP A 125 7.60 -35.04 -11.30
CA ASP A 125 6.35 -34.91 -12.05
C ASP A 125 6.50 -34.17 -13.40
N TYR A 126 7.69 -33.60 -13.67
CA TYR A 126 7.96 -32.80 -14.88
C TYR A 126 8.39 -33.66 -16.08
N VAL A 127 8.21 -33.12 -17.29
CA VAL A 127 8.85 -33.69 -18.49
C VAL A 127 10.37 -33.56 -18.34
N GLN A 128 11.07 -34.67 -18.18
CA GLN A 128 12.52 -34.71 -18.18
C GLN A 128 13.06 -34.41 -19.59
N THR A 129 13.46 -33.17 -19.84
CA THR A 129 14.36 -32.84 -20.95
C THR A 129 15.77 -33.26 -20.56
N THR A 130 16.12 -34.54 -20.74
CA THR A 130 17.53 -34.91 -20.79
C THR A 130 18.15 -34.21 -22.01
N PRO A 131 19.17 -33.35 -21.84
CA PRO A 131 19.96 -32.93 -22.98
C PRO A 131 20.70 -34.17 -23.50
N ASP A 132 20.35 -34.53 -24.73
CA ASP A 132 21.01 -35.53 -25.56
C ASP A 132 22.55 -35.49 -25.40
N VAL A 133 23.10 -36.42 -24.61
CA VAL A 133 24.41 -36.99 -24.92
C VAL A 133 24.08 -38.15 -25.85
N ILE A 134 24.12 -37.87 -27.15
CA ILE A 134 23.96 -38.88 -28.20
C ILE A 134 25.19 -39.79 -28.13
N ASP A 135 25.13 -40.87 -27.36
CA ASP A 135 26.02 -42.01 -27.56
C ASP A 135 25.50 -42.79 -28.77
N ILE A 136 26.22 -42.62 -29.89
CA ILE A 136 25.96 -43.25 -31.18
C ILE A 136 26.37 -44.72 -31.10
N GLU A 137 25.55 -45.58 -30.50
CA GLU A 137 25.73 -47.05 -30.60
C GLU A 137 24.39 -47.81 -30.62
N ASN A 138 23.50 -47.54 -31.58
CA ASN A 138 22.65 -48.58 -32.21
C ASN A 138 21.72 -48.01 -33.32
N PRO A 139 21.84 -48.47 -34.59
CA PRO A 139 21.09 -47.89 -35.70
C PRO A 139 19.77 -48.62 -36.06
N GLU A 140 19.06 -49.26 -35.11
CA GLU A 140 17.84 -50.05 -35.44
C GLU A 140 16.58 -49.73 -34.62
N ASN A 141 16.38 -48.48 -34.16
CA ASN A 141 15.07 -48.10 -33.60
C ASN A 141 14.69 -46.66 -33.96
N LEU A 142 14.36 -46.48 -35.24
CA LEU A 142 13.79 -45.26 -35.82
C LEU A 142 12.27 -45.40 -35.97
N GLU A 143 11.56 -45.81 -34.91
CA GLU A 143 10.10 -45.79 -34.88
C GLU A 143 9.61 -45.47 -33.44
N SER A 144 9.01 -44.30 -33.28
CA SER A 144 8.07 -43.96 -32.19
C SER A 144 8.59 -43.92 -30.74
N LYS A 145 9.50 -43.00 -30.40
CA LYS A 145 9.63 -42.50 -29.01
C LYS A 145 8.61 -41.39 -28.72
N ASN A 146 7.33 -41.76 -28.70
CA ASN A 146 6.27 -40.94 -28.13
C ASN A 146 6.25 -41.13 -26.60
N ALA A 147 6.35 -40.02 -25.87
CA ALA A 147 6.03 -39.84 -24.45
C ALA A 147 6.59 -40.87 -23.45
N THR A 148 7.54 -40.44 -22.62
CA THR A 148 7.82 -41.12 -21.35
C THR A 148 6.54 -41.15 -20.48
N PRO A 149 6.15 -42.33 -19.94
CA PRO A 149 4.85 -42.53 -19.29
C PRO A 149 4.74 -41.98 -17.86
N ASP A 150 5.80 -41.38 -17.30
CA ASP A 150 5.85 -40.98 -15.88
C ASP A 150 5.70 -39.47 -15.63
N SER A 151 5.48 -38.65 -16.67
CA SER A 151 5.20 -37.22 -16.46
C SER A 151 3.77 -37.02 -15.94
N SER A 152 3.63 -36.29 -14.83
CA SER A 152 2.31 -35.95 -14.31
C SER A 152 1.58 -35.06 -15.30
N ARG A 153 0.34 -35.47 -15.60
CA ARG A 153 -0.56 -34.68 -16.43
C ARG A 153 -1.56 -33.97 -15.54
N ILE A 154 -1.80 -32.71 -15.83
CA ILE A 154 -2.86 -31.93 -15.18
C ILE A 154 -4.04 -31.80 -16.14
N THR A 155 -5.24 -31.73 -15.60
CA THR A 155 -6.45 -31.45 -16.37
C THR A 155 -6.78 -29.97 -16.24
N VAL A 156 -6.97 -29.31 -17.37
CA VAL A 156 -7.25 -27.88 -17.47
C VAL A 156 -8.66 -27.72 -17.98
N HIS A 157 -9.49 -26.94 -17.28
CA HIS A 157 -10.84 -26.62 -17.70
C HIS A 157 -10.99 -25.11 -17.85
N ALA A 158 -11.57 -24.64 -18.96
CA ALA A 158 -11.97 -23.25 -19.07
C ALA A 158 -13.19 -23.00 -18.17
N VAL A 159 -13.12 -21.96 -17.34
CA VAL A 159 -14.18 -21.59 -16.41
C VAL A 159 -14.33 -20.07 -16.35
N GLU A 160 -15.53 -19.60 -16.07
CA GLU A 160 -15.77 -18.19 -15.75
C GLU A 160 -15.94 -18.09 -14.23
N LEU A 161 -15.14 -17.25 -13.57
CA LEU A 161 -15.24 -17.00 -12.13
C LEU A 161 -15.98 -15.71 -11.85
N GLN A 162 -16.65 -15.67 -10.70
CA GLN A 162 -17.25 -14.44 -10.22
C GLN A 162 -16.19 -13.44 -9.80
N LYS A 163 -16.50 -12.17 -10.00
CA LYS A 163 -15.68 -11.04 -9.59
C LYS A 163 -15.62 -10.94 -8.07
N GLY A 164 -14.42 -10.87 -7.52
CA GLY A 164 -14.20 -10.70 -6.09
C GLY A 164 -14.55 -9.29 -5.63
N THR A 165 -15.18 -9.19 -4.46
CA THR A 165 -15.49 -7.91 -3.79
C THR A 165 -14.68 -7.74 -2.52
N TYR A 166 -14.36 -8.83 -1.84
CA TYR A 166 -13.57 -8.82 -0.61
C TYR A 166 -12.61 -10.01 -0.57
N VAL A 167 -11.41 -9.81 -0.03
CA VAL A 167 -10.47 -10.87 0.30
C VAL A 167 -9.84 -10.62 1.66
N ARG A 168 -9.73 -11.70 2.43
CA ARG A 168 -9.01 -11.75 3.70
C ARG A 168 -7.71 -12.52 3.53
N LEU A 169 -6.61 -11.83 3.79
CA LEU A 169 -5.26 -12.38 3.73
C LEU A 169 -4.70 -12.49 5.15
N ARG A 170 -4.04 -13.61 5.44
CA ARG A 170 -3.32 -13.81 6.71
C ARG A 170 -1.82 -13.94 6.47
N PRO A 171 -0.98 -13.06 7.02
CA PRO A 171 0.46 -13.20 6.90
C PRO A 171 0.93 -14.42 7.71
N LEU A 172 1.78 -15.26 7.12
CA LEU A 172 2.41 -16.39 7.82
C LEU A 172 3.61 -15.92 8.66
N GLU A 173 4.20 -14.78 8.31
CA GLU A 173 5.42 -14.22 8.92
C GLU A 173 5.12 -12.93 9.70
N ALA A 174 5.88 -12.68 10.76
CA ALA A 174 5.79 -11.45 11.57
C ALA A 174 6.57 -10.29 10.93
N GLY A 175 6.29 -9.05 11.34
CA GLY A 175 6.93 -7.85 10.78
C GLY A 175 6.11 -7.12 9.73
N TYR A 176 4.80 -7.40 9.67
CA TYR A 176 3.90 -6.73 8.75
C TYR A 176 3.42 -5.37 9.26
N ASP A 177 3.45 -4.36 8.40
CA ASP A 177 2.85 -3.07 8.70
C ASP A 177 1.51 -2.96 7.97
N PRO A 178 0.36 -3.06 8.67
CA PRO A 178 -0.95 -3.11 8.04
C PRO A 178 -1.26 -1.85 7.20
N ASP A 179 -0.71 -0.68 7.58
CA ASP A 179 -0.97 0.59 6.90
C ASP A 179 -0.23 0.69 5.55
N ASP A 180 1.02 0.23 5.48
CA ASP A 180 1.81 0.22 4.25
C ASP A 180 1.46 -0.96 3.32
N TRP A 181 0.97 -2.07 3.89
CA TRP A 181 0.84 -3.32 3.14
C TRP A 181 -0.47 -3.44 2.37
N LYS A 182 -1.56 -2.83 2.85
CA LYS A 182 -2.84 -2.83 2.13
C LYS A 182 -2.73 -2.30 0.68
N PRO A 183 -2.18 -1.10 0.42
CA PRO A 183 -2.02 -0.60 -0.94
C PRO A 183 -0.98 -1.39 -1.76
N LEU A 184 0.05 -1.93 -1.12
CA LEU A 184 1.05 -2.78 -1.77
C LEU A 184 0.42 -4.08 -2.28
N LEU A 185 -0.39 -4.74 -1.43
CA LEU A 185 -1.09 -5.98 -1.73
C LEU A 185 -2.11 -5.77 -2.84
N GLU A 186 -2.90 -4.70 -2.78
CA GLU A 186 -3.87 -4.36 -3.83
C GLU A 186 -3.17 -4.21 -5.20
N ARG A 187 -2.05 -3.50 -5.24
CA ARG A 187 -1.24 -3.32 -6.46
C ARG A 187 -0.68 -4.65 -6.95
N GLN A 188 -0.08 -5.46 -6.07
CA GLN A 188 0.51 -6.76 -6.44
C GLN A 188 -0.55 -7.75 -6.94
N LEU A 189 -1.69 -7.82 -6.27
CA LEU A 189 -2.81 -8.67 -6.69
C LEU A 189 -3.31 -8.25 -8.08
N ARG A 190 -3.48 -6.95 -8.35
CA ARG A 190 -3.93 -6.48 -9.66
C ARG A 190 -2.91 -6.72 -10.79
N GLN A 191 -1.62 -6.68 -10.49
CA GLN A 191 -0.55 -6.81 -11.51
C GLN A 191 -0.18 -8.28 -11.79
N ASN A 192 -0.04 -9.08 -10.74
CA ASN A 192 0.53 -10.42 -10.84
C ASN A 192 -0.53 -11.52 -10.82
N PHE A 193 -1.72 -11.24 -10.30
CA PHE A 193 -2.78 -12.22 -10.10
C PHE A 193 -4.01 -11.93 -10.97
N THR A 194 -4.58 -12.98 -11.52
CA THR A 194 -5.85 -12.98 -12.27
C THR A 194 -6.97 -13.47 -11.37
N THR A 195 -6.62 -14.49 -10.58
CA THR A 195 -7.53 -15.26 -9.75
C THR A 195 -6.90 -15.54 -8.41
N LEU A 196 -7.75 -15.73 -7.41
CA LEU A 196 -7.37 -16.20 -6.09
C LEU A 196 -8.13 -17.47 -5.77
N THR A 197 -7.40 -18.47 -5.29
CA THR A 197 -7.93 -19.77 -4.87
C THR A 197 -7.97 -19.81 -3.33
N LYS A 198 -9.01 -20.43 -2.77
CA LYS A 198 -9.16 -20.54 -1.31
C LYS A 198 -8.03 -21.37 -0.70
N ASN A 199 -7.60 -21.00 0.51
CA ASN A 199 -6.55 -21.67 1.27
C ASN A 199 -5.20 -21.79 0.53
N THR A 200 -4.96 -20.90 -0.44
CA THR A 200 -3.70 -20.89 -1.19
C THR A 200 -2.75 -19.88 -0.57
N VAL A 201 -1.46 -20.22 -0.53
CA VAL A 201 -0.40 -19.32 -0.07
C VAL A 201 0.14 -18.52 -1.25
N ILE A 202 0.12 -17.20 -1.14
CA ILE A 202 0.64 -16.27 -2.13
C ILE A 202 1.94 -15.63 -1.61
N PRO A 203 3.04 -15.69 -2.37
CA PRO A 203 4.24 -14.92 -2.09
C PRO A 203 4.03 -13.48 -2.53
N VAL A 204 4.37 -12.53 -1.67
CA VAL A 204 4.28 -11.09 -1.92
C VAL A 204 5.61 -10.44 -1.61
N GLN A 205 6.01 -9.49 -2.45
CA GLN A 205 7.25 -8.74 -2.25
C GLN A 205 6.96 -7.44 -1.48
N GLY A 206 7.56 -7.30 -0.30
CA GLY A 206 7.49 -6.09 0.51
C GLY A 206 8.24 -4.90 -0.13
N SER A 207 8.01 -3.70 0.41
CA SER A 207 8.61 -2.46 -0.07
C SER A 207 10.14 -2.42 0.04
N GLN A 208 10.71 -3.20 0.96
CA GLN A 208 12.16 -3.29 1.20
C GLN A 208 12.83 -4.48 0.49
N GLY A 209 12.10 -5.18 -0.39
CA GLY A 209 12.61 -6.35 -1.14
C GLY A 209 12.55 -7.68 -0.37
N GLU A 210 11.90 -7.69 0.80
CA GLU A 210 11.60 -8.89 1.56
C GLU A 210 10.46 -9.68 0.89
N ASN A 211 10.50 -11.02 0.92
CA ASN A 211 9.42 -11.85 0.39
C ASN A 211 8.63 -12.42 1.56
N PHE A 212 7.33 -12.11 1.63
CA PHE A 212 6.43 -12.61 2.65
C PHE A 212 5.44 -13.61 2.04
N LYS A 213 5.05 -14.63 2.81
CA LYS A 213 3.98 -15.53 2.43
C LYS A 213 2.67 -15.15 3.12
N LEU A 214 1.60 -14.96 2.36
CA LEU A 214 0.25 -14.71 2.87
C LEU A 214 -0.69 -15.85 2.47
N LEU A 215 -1.51 -16.30 3.41
CA LEU A 215 -2.56 -17.27 3.19
C LEU A 215 -3.87 -16.56 2.81
N VAL A 216 -4.51 -17.00 1.73
CA VAL A 216 -5.87 -16.59 1.37
C VAL A 216 -6.85 -17.35 2.26
N ASP A 217 -7.41 -16.69 3.27
CA ASP A 217 -8.34 -17.31 4.20
C ASP A 217 -9.77 -17.35 3.64
N LYS A 218 -10.29 -16.18 3.29
CA LYS A 218 -11.68 -16.00 2.85
C LYS A 218 -11.79 -14.95 1.77
N PHE A 219 -12.84 -15.02 0.99
CA PHE A 219 -13.21 -14.01 0.02
C PHE A 219 -14.72 -14.00 -0.19
N ALA A 220 -15.23 -12.88 -0.71
CA ALA A 220 -16.62 -12.74 -1.13
C ALA A 220 -16.67 -12.41 -2.63
N PRO A 221 -17.57 -13.02 -3.42
CA PRO A 221 -18.58 -14.03 -3.04
C PRO A 221 -17.96 -15.38 -2.64
N ASP A 222 -18.68 -16.14 -1.80
CA ASP A 222 -18.22 -17.48 -1.36
C ASP A 222 -18.10 -18.43 -2.55
N GLY A 223 -16.93 -19.05 -2.69
CA GLY A 223 -16.63 -20.00 -3.75
C GLY A 223 -15.27 -20.66 -3.56
N ASP A 224 -14.85 -21.46 -4.55
CA ASP A 224 -13.54 -22.09 -4.57
C ASP A 224 -12.45 -21.16 -5.14
N GLY A 225 -12.84 -20.13 -5.89
CA GLY A 225 -11.97 -19.06 -6.35
C GLY A 225 -12.73 -17.84 -6.86
N ILE A 226 -12.04 -16.70 -6.91
CA ILE A 226 -12.58 -15.41 -7.40
C ILE A 226 -11.66 -14.81 -8.47
N CYS A 227 -12.25 -13.99 -9.34
CA CYS A 227 -11.53 -13.15 -10.31
C CYS A 227 -11.20 -11.78 -9.68
N VAL A 228 -9.95 -11.32 -9.84
CA VAL A 228 -9.44 -10.07 -9.26
C VAL A 228 -9.18 -8.99 -10.33
N ILE A 229 -9.48 -9.28 -11.60
CA ILE A 229 -9.29 -8.35 -12.71
C ILE A 229 -10.51 -7.44 -12.88
N ASP A 230 -10.26 -6.14 -13.06
CA ASP A 230 -11.29 -5.09 -13.23
C ASP A 230 -12.35 -5.13 -12.12
N THR A 231 -11.86 -5.28 -10.89
CA THR A 231 -12.65 -5.33 -9.66
C THR A 231 -12.04 -4.46 -8.57
N ASP A 232 -12.90 -3.74 -7.86
CA ASP A 232 -12.56 -3.02 -6.64
C ASP A 232 -12.56 -4.01 -5.46
N LEU A 233 -11.50 -4.81 -5.39
CA LEU A 233 -11.34 -5.84 -4.35
C LEU A 233 -10.89 -5.20 -3.04
N GLU A 234 -11.71 -5.28 -1.99
CA GLU A 234 -11.32 -4.84 -0.66
C GLU A 234 -10.40 -5.88 0.00
N VAL A 235 -9.18 -5.46 0.34
CA VAL A 235 -8.17 -6.30 0.99
C VAL A 235 -8.15 -6.02 2.49
N ASP A 236 -8.32 -7.09 3.27
CA ASP A 236 -8.26 -7.09 4.73
C ASP A 236 -7.17 -8.04 5.23
N ILE A 237 -6.44 -7.63 6.26
CA ILE A 237 -5.27 -8.34 6.79
C ILE A 237 -5.59 -8.81 8.22
N GLU A 238 -5.71 -10.11 8.42
CA GLU A 238 -5.99 -10.71 9.73
C GLU A 238 -4.78 -11.48 10.24
N ALA A 239 -4.31 -11.19 11.45
CA ALA A 239 -3.19 -11.89 12.06
C ALA A 239 -3.48 -13.39 12.22
N LEU A 240 -2.50 -14.25 11.91
CA LEU A 240 -2.66 -15.70 12.09
C LEU A 240 -2.64 -16.10 13.58
N ASN A 241 -1.83 -15.43 14.41
CA ASN A 241 -1.69 -15.72 15.86
C ASN A 241 -1.79 -14.44 16.72
N GLU A 242 -2.42 -14.55 17.90
CA GLU A 242 -2.52 -13.46 18.89
C GLU A 242 -1.13 -12.98 19.35
N GLU A 243 -0.14 -13.87 19.40
CA GLU A 243 1.26 -13.56 19.69
C GLU A 243 1.94 -12.81 18.54
N GLN A 244 1.60 -13.11 17.28
CA GLN A 244 2.10 -12.36 16.12
C GLN A 244 1.43 -10.99 16.04
N ALA A 245 0.14 -10.88 16.31
CA ALA A 245 -0.53 -9.58 16.44
C ALA A 245 0.11 -8.75 17.55
N ARG A 246 0.48 -9.39 18.67
CA ARG A 246 1.12 -8.74 19.81
C ARG A 246 2.59 -8.39 19.54
N GLU A 247 3.33 -9.19 18.78
CA GLU A 247 4.72 -8.89 18.40
C GLU A 247 4.78 -7.85 17.28
N THR A 248 3.88 -7.92 16.30
CA THR A 248 3.68 -6.86 15.30
C THR A 248 3.22 -5.58 15.98
N MET A 249 2.27 -5.64 16.91
CA MET A 249 1.90 -4.47 17.72
C MET A 249 3.08 -4.00 18.57
N ARG A 250 3.89 -4.90 19.14
CA ARG A 250 5.13 -4.53 19.85
C ARG A 250 6.19 -3.93 18.93
N GLN A 251 6.28 -4.35 17.67
CA GLN A 251 7.21 -3.79 16.70
C GLN A 251 6.69 -2.48 16.12
N ILE A 252 5.39 -2.32 15.86
CA ILE A 252 4.78 -1.04 15.51
C ILE A 252 4.85 -0.09 16.71
N ILE A 253 4.67 -0.58 17.92
CA ILE A 253 4.92 0.18 19.15
C ILE A 253 6.42 0.41 19.30
N ALA A 254 7.34 -0.49 18.98
CA ALA A 254 8.79 -0.25 19.08
C ALA A 254 9.35 0.60 17.93
N LYS A 255 8.67 0.66 16.79
CA LYS A 255 9.04 1.42 15.58
C LYS A 255 8.35 2.80 15.62
N GLY A 256 7.12 2.88 16.10
CA GLY A 256 6.39 4.09 16.48
C GLY A 256 6.84 4.70 17.83
N GLN A 257 7.40 3.89 18.73
CA GLN A 257 8.17 4.29 19.92
C GLN A 257 9.67 4.00 19.73
N SER A 258 10.18 4.05 18.49
CA SER A 258 11.63 4.21 18.26
C SER A 258 12.07 5.66 18.54
N GLY A 259 11.56 6.19 19.65
CA GLY A 259 11.85 7.48 20.28
C GLY A 259 11.77 7.38 21.80
N ALA A 260 11.64 6.18 22.39
CA ALA A 260 11.66 5.98 23.85
C ALA A 260 12.81 5.04 24.27
N SER A 261 14.02 5.33 23.80
CA SER A 261 15.23 4.79 24.40
C SER A 261 16.23 5.93 24.62
N SER A 262 16.18 6.55 25.79
CA SER A 262 17.28 7.32 26.40
C SER A 262 17.97 8.39 25.51
N GLY A 263 17.28 8.96 24.53
CA GLY A 263 17.86 9.86 23.53
C GLY A 263 16.87 10.88 22.98
N SER A 264 17.37 11.86 22.22
CA SER A 264 16.56 12.92 21.60
C SER A 264 15.52 12.35 20.63
N SER A 265 14.37 13.01 20.52
CA SER A 265 13.32 12.69 19.56
C SER A 265 13.85 12.80 18.13
N LYS A 266 13.36 11.94 17.24
CA LYS A 266 13.74 11.98 15.81
C LYS A 266 13.18 13.20 15.07
N GLY A 267 12.27 13.96 15.71
CA GLY A 267 11.54 15.02 15.07
C GLY A 267 10.52 14.47 14.07
N GLY A 268 9.94 15.34 13.24
CA GLY A 268 8.91 14.91 12.30
C GLY A 268 8.13 16.06 11.66
N GLU A 269 7.04 15.70 10.99
CA GLU A 269 6.16 16.66 10.34
C GLU A 269 5.23 17.33 11.36
N LEU A 270 5.21 18.66 11.36
CA LEU A 270 4.38 19.46 12.25
C LEU A 270 3.09 19.86 11.51
N SER A 271 1.97 19.89 12.23
CA SER A 271 0.69 20.38 11.71
C SER A 271 0.22 21.60 12.51
N ILE A 272 -0.37 22.60 11.85
CA ILE A 272 -0.90 23.82 12.48
C ILE A 272 -2.07 23.59 13.47
N TRP A 273 -2.64 22.38 13.49
CA TRP A 273 -3.78 22.02 14.34
C TRP A 273 -3.42 21.01 15.45
N LYS A 274 -2.18 20.48 15.45
CA LYS A 274 -1.79 19.38 16.32
C LYS A 274 -0.52 19.72 17.09
N ASP A 275 -0.62 19.57 18.41
CA ASP A 275 0.50 19.76 19.32
C ASP A 275 1.35 18.48 19.28
N THR A 276 2.68 18.64 19.18
CA THR A 276 3.61 17.51 19.08
C THR A 276 4.55 17.53 20.27
N GLU A 277 4.58 16.43 21.02
CA GLU A 277 5.49 16.26 22.15
C GLU A 277 6.86 15.80 21.65
N GLY A 278 7.91 16.32 22.25
CA GLY A 278 9.30 16.01 21.93
C GLY A 278 10.17 16.01 23.17
N GLN A 279 11.32 15.36 23.07
CA GLN A 279 12.36 15.35 24.08
C GLN A 279 13.71 15.54 23.42
N VAL A 280 14.62 16.27 24.04
CA VAL A 280 15.96 16.53 23.50
C VAL A 280 17.01 16.44 24.61
N VAL A 281 18.09 15.72 24.33
CA VAL A 281 19.24 15.61 25.22
C VAL A 281 20.11 16.88 25.06
N PRO A 282 20.68 17.43 26.15
CA PRO A 282 21.66 18.51 26.09
C PRO A 282 22.71 18.35 24.98
N GLY A 283 22.90 19.40 24.18
CA GLY A 283 23.83 19.44 23.04
C GLY A 283 23.30 18.82 21.74
N GLN A 284 22.08 18.28 21.72
CA GLN A 284 21.46 17.69 20.54
C GLN A 284 20.32 18.57 19.99
N TYR A 285 19.91 18.26 18.77
CA TYR A 285 18.84 18.95 18.05
C TYR A 285 17.73 17.97 17.68
N VAL A 286 16.50 18.48 17.63
CA VAL A 286 15.34 17.77 17.11
C VAL A 286 14.72 18.61 15.99
N ASP A 287 14.64 18.02 14.80
CA ASP A 287 14.29 18.72 13.57
C ASP A 287 12.85 18.42 13.15
N TYR A 288 12.05 19.46 12.96
CA TYR A 288 10.66 19.41 12.49
C TYR A 288 10.51 20.10 11.14
N THR A 289 9.55 19.63 10.35
CA THR A 289 9.18 20.26 9.07
C THR A 289 7.71 20.63 9.07
N LEU A 290 7.39 21.89 8.80
CA LEU A 290 6.03 22.35 8.58
C LEU A 290 5.80 22.48 7.06
N PRO A 291 5.05 21.54 6.44
CA PRO A 291 4.92 21.42 4.99
C PRO A 291 4.07 22.54 4.38
N SER A 292 3.04 22.98 5.09
CA SER A 292 2.09 23.99 4.63
C SER A 292 1.49 24.77 5.79
N TRP A 293 1.27 26.06 5.56
CA TRP A 293 0.60 26.99 6.48
C TRP A 293 -0.12 28.06 5.68
N ASP A 294 -1.02 28.80 6.33
CA ASP A 294 -1.68 29.95 5.70
C ASP A 294 -0.70 31.13 5.61
N ARG A 295 -0.23 31.43 4.39
CA ARG A 295 0.72 32.52 4.12
C ARG A 295 0.09 33.92 4.25
N SER A 296 -1.23 34.02 4.42
CA SER A 296 -1.91 35.30 4.61
C SER A 296 -1.96 35.76 6.07
N GLN A 297 -1.56 34.89 7.01
CA GLN A 297 -1.67 35.10 8.46
C GLN A 297 -0.30 35.09 9.13
N ASP A 298 -0.23 35.69 10.32
CA ASP A 298 0.95 35.58 11.17
C ASP A 298 1.10 34.12 11.64
N LEU A 299 2.29 33.54 11.48
CA LEU A 299 2.58 32.19 11.96
C LEU A 299 3.33 32.27 13.28
N VAL A 300 2.75 31.70 14.33
CA VAL A 300 3.35 31.61 15.67
C VAL A 300 3.78 30.18 15.93
N ILE A 301 5.07 29.94 16.10
CA ILE A 301 5.62 28.65 16.52
C ILE A 301 6.01 28.78 17.98
N SER A 302 5.42 27.95 18.84
CA SER A 302 5.61 27.98 20.29
C SER A 302 6.07 26.65 20.83
N LEU A 303 6.99 26.68 21.79
CA LEU A 303 7.40 25.58 22.65
C LEU A 303 6.77 25.79 24.03
N SER A 304 6.20 24.74 24.62
CA SER A 304 5.58 24.75 25.94
C SER A 304 6.02 23.53 26.76
N GLY A 305 5.83 23.57 28.09
CA GLY A 305 6.24 22.46 28.97
C GLY A 305 7.74 22.41 29.24
N ILE A 306 8.43 23.54 29.07
CA ILE A 306 9.87 23.66 29.28
C ILE A 306 10.16 23.64 30.79
N SER A 307 10.92 22.63 31.26
CA SER A 307 11.26 22.48 32.68
C SER A 307 12.39 23.40 33.15
N ASP A 308 13.33 23.75 32.25
CA ASP A 308 14.44 24.66 32.53
C ASP A 308 14.38 25.88 31.59
N ALA A 309 14.33 27.08 32.17
CA ALA A 309 14.15 28.33 31.43
C ALA A 309 15.25 28.57 30.38
N TYR A 310 16.48 28.10 30.62
CA TYR A 310 17.62 28.27 29.71
C TYR A 310 17.92 27.02 28.88
N GLY A 311 17.18 25.93 29.08
CA GLY A 311 17.57 24.61 28.55
C GLY A 311 17.30 24.40 27.06
N LEU A 312 16.43 25.18 26.42
CA LEU A 312 15.96 24.90 25.04
C LEU A 312 15.98 26.13 24.14
N ASP A 313 16.63 26.07 22.98
CA ASP A 313 16.58 27.10 21.93
C ASP A 313 15.66 26.66 20.77
N LEU A 314 15.04 27.64 20.11
CA LEU A 314 14.17 27.42 18.96
C LEU A 314 14.72 28.13 17.73
N PHE A 315 14.88 27.40 16.63
CA PHE A 315 15.37 27.91 15.35
C PHE A 315 14.40 27.61 14.22
N ILE A 316 14.24 28.54 13.28
CA ILE A 316 13.35 28.40 12.13
C ILE A 316 14.04 28.94 10.88
N THR A 317 13.94 28.17 9.80
CA THR A 317 14.47 28.52 8.48
C THR A 317 13.43 28.17 7.41
N PRO A 318 12.98 29.14 6.60
CA PRO A 318 12.17 28.88 5.41
C PRO A 318 12.98 28.08 4.38
N LYS A 319 12.44 26.95 3.95
CA LYS A 319 13.04 26.11 2.90
C LYS A 319 12.70 26.71 1.55
N SER A 320 13.71 27.24 0.86
CA SER A 320 13.59 27.81 -0.48
C SER A 320 14.60 27.16 -1.43
N ARG A 321 14.62 27.59 -2.69
CA ARG A 321 15.64 27.14 -3.66
C ARG A 321 17.06 27.53 -3.24
N GLN A 322 17.20 28.66 -2.54
CA GLN A 322 18.48 29.19 -2.09
C GLN A 322 18.85 28.67 -0.70
N GLN A 323 17.87 28.30 0.12
CA GLN A 323 18.06 27.90 1.50
C GLN A 323 17.45 26.52 1.79
N ARG A 324 18.32 25.51 1.90
CA ARG A 324 17.93 24.10 2.11
C ARG A 324 18.57 23.44 3.34
N SER A 325 19.44 24.15 4.04
CA SER A 325 20.10 23.64 5.24
C SER A 325 19.15 23.68 6.45
N LEU A 326 19.28 22.67 7.31
CA LEU A 326 18.55 22.63 8.58
C LEU A 326 19.00 23.79 9.49
N PRO A 327 18.07 24.42 10.24
CA PRO A 327 18.41 25.47 11.18
C PRO A 327 19.32 24.93 12.29
N ARG A 328 20.42 25.63 12.55
CA ARG A 328 21.35 25.34 13.66
C ARG A 328 21.67 26.64 14.38
N ASP A 329 22.27 26.53 15.56
CA ASP A 329 22.80 27.66 16.32
C ASP A 329 23.64 28.62 15.46
N SER A 330 24.48 28.07 14.57
CA SER A 330 25.36 28.79 13.67
C SER A 330 24.71 29.28 12.37
N ALA A 331 23.56 28.72 11.98
CA ALA A 331 22.91 29.00 10.70
C ALA A 331 21.39 28.85 10.78
N HIS A 332 20.68 29.96 10.96
CA HIS A 332 19.22 30.05 11.01
C HIS A 332 18.73 31.40 10.48
N VAL A 333 17.44 31.50 10.12
CA VAL A 333 16.80 32.77 9.73
C VAL A 333 16.14 33.44 10.92
N PHE A 334 15.38 32.67 11.70
CA PHE A 334 14.77 33.12 12.94
C PHE A 334 15.26 32.25 14.09
N GLY A 335 15.62 32.86 15.21
CA GLY A 335 16.11 32.15 16.38
C GLY A 335 15.62 32.84 17.65
N ASP A 336 15.22 32.04 18.63
CA ASP A 336 14.87 32.50 19.98
C ASP A 336 15.76 31.81 21.01
N PHE A 337 16.73 32.57 21.52
CA PHE A 337 17.66 32.21 22.58
C PHE A 337 17.21 32.78 23.95
N SER A 338 16.08 33.49 24.01
CA SER A 338 15.62 34.12 25.24
C SER A 338 15.16 33.06 26.25
N PRO A 339 15.27 33.29 27.58
CA PRO A 339 14.79 32.33 28.55
C PRO A 339 13.27 32.13 28.43
N ALA A 340 12.80 30.90 28.67
CA ALA A 340 11.39 30.57 28.56
C ALA A 340 10.57 31.37 29.59
N GLN A 341 9.70 32.26 29.11
CA GLN A 341 8.81 33.03 29.97
C GLN A 341 7.61 32.14 30.32
N ASN A 342 7.42 31.85 31.62
CA ASN A 342 6.40 30.90 32.11
C ASN A 342 6.48 29.50 31.46
N GLY A 343 7.67 29.03 31.10
CA GLY A 343 7.87 27.73 30.46
C GLY A 343 7.43 27.67 29.00
N ILE A 344 7.26 28.83 28.36
CA ILE A 344 6.88 28.97 26.95
C ILE A 344 7.94 29.81 26.20
N LYS A 345 8.30 29.39 25.00
CA LYS A 345 9.08 30.18 24.02
C LYS A 345 8.29 30.28 22.73
N SER A 346 8.38 31.39 22.01
CA SER A 346 7.62 31.53 20.75
C SER A 346 8.25 32.50 19.77
N ILE A 347 8.27 32.11 18.50
CA ILE A 347 8.65 32.96 17.38
C ILE A 347 7.40 33.26 16.55
N THR A 348 7.15 34.55 16.32
CA THR A 348 6.09 35.02 15.42
C THR A 348 6.69 35.48 14.12
N ILE A 349 6.22 34.92 13.01
CA ILE A 349 6.66 35.21 11.66
C ILE A 349 5.51 35.88 10.93
N SER A 350 5.70 37.14 10.55
CA SER A 350 4.69 37.90 9.81
C SER A 350 4.72 37.63 8.31
N PRO A 351 3.55 37.67 7.62
CA PRO A 351 3.44 37.37 6.20
C PRO A 351 4.12 38.40 5.29
N THR A 352 4.46 39.58 5.82
CA THR A 352 5.21 40.63 5.12
C THR A 352 6.72 40.38 5.05
N ASN A 353 7.21 39.27 5.61
CA ASN A 353 8.63 38.97 5.61
C ASN A 353 9.08 38.44 4.23
N VAL A 354 10.08 39.09 3.64
CA VAL A 354 10.66 38.73 2.33
C VAL A 354 11.24 37.31 2.30
N GLU A 355 11.69 36.80 3.45
CA GLU A 355 12.24 35.44 3.57
C GLU A 355 11.21 34.32 3.33
N LEU A 356 9.91 34.66 3.29
CA LEU A 356 8.80 33.71 3.05
C LEU A 356 8.32 33.67 1.59
N GLU A 357 8.74 34.62 0.75
CA GLU A 357 8.20 34.81 -0.61
C GLU A 357 8.40 33.56 -1.49
N ASP A 358 9.57 32.92 -1.37
CA ASP A 358 9.95 31.70 -2.10
C ASP A 358 9.93 30.43 -1.24
N ALA A 359 9.33 30.46 -0.05
CA ALA A 359 9.40 29.36 0.91
C ALA A 359 8.44 28.21 0.59
N GLU A 360 8.96 27.04 0.23
CA GLU A 360 8.19 25.81 -0.05
C GLU A 360 7.66 25.15 1.23
N SER A 361 8.43 25.21 2.32
CA SER A 361 8.09 24.66 3.64
C SER A 361 8.91 25.39 4.72
N LEU A 362 8.62 25.18 6.00
CA LEU A 362 9.43 25.72 7.11
C LEU A 362 10.16 24.58 7.82
N LEU A 363 11.47 24.73 7.98
CA LEU A 363 12.31 23.86 8.80
C LEU A 363 12.42 24.48 10.18
N ILE A 364 12.20 23.69 11.21
CA ILE A 364 12.19 24.13 12.60
C ILE A 364 13.11 23.20 13.38
N SER A 365 14.00 23.73 14.20
CA SER A 365 14.92 22.92 15.00
C SER A 365 14.86 23.36 16.46
N VAL A 366 14.66 22.40 17.35
CA VAL A 366 14.70 22.59 18.81
C VAL A 366 16.03 22.06 19.30
N HIS A 367 16.79 22.90 19.99
CA HIS A 367 18.12 22.56 20.50
C HIS A 367 18.13 22.59 22.01
N ALA A 368 18.77 21.62 22.65
CA ALA A 368 19.03 21.72 24.08
C ALA A 368 20.38 22.39 24.34
N TYR A 369 20.37 23.59 24.90
CA TYR A 369 21.60 24.28 25.26
C TYR A 369 22.38 23.49 26.32
N GLN A 370 23.69 23.37 26.14
CA GLN A 370 24.60 22.78 27.11
C GLN A 370 25.61 23.85 27.54
N ASP A 371 25.64 24.15 28.84
CA ASP A 371 26.58 25.11 29.41
C ASP A 371 27.99 24.49 29.43
N ALA A 372 28.94 25.18 28.79
CA ALA A 372 30.30 24.70 28.60
C ALA A 372 31.18 24.79 29.87
N ASP A 373 30.72 25.49 30.91
CA ASP A 373 31.48 25.76 32.15
C ASP A 373 31.13 24.83 33.32
N SER A 374 30.33 23.78 33.11
CA SER A 374 30.13 22.74 34.13
C SER A 374 31.19 21.64 34.03
N ASP A 375 32.28 21.82 34.77
CA ASP A 375 33.46 20.91 34.89
C ASP A 375 33.14 19.56 35.59
N THR A 376 31.94 19.03 35.39
CA THR A 376 31.49 17.72 35.88
C THR A 376 31.18 16.82 34.70
N ALA A 377 32.00 15.78 34.53
CA ALA A 377 31.83 14.71 33.54
C ALA A 377 30.37 14.18 33.48
N PRO A 378 29.86 13.81 32.29
CA PRO A 378 28.44 13.66 32.01
C PRO A 378 27.91 12.39 32.66
N THR A 379 27.27 12.54 33.81
CA THR A 379 26.58 11.44 34.49
C THR A 379 25.12 11.86 34.65
N ASN A 380 24.28 11.31 33.77
CA ASN A 380 22.83 11.49 33.65
C ASN A 380 22.37 12.83 33.06
N THR A 381 22.46 12.98 31.74
CA THR A 381 21.79 14.04 30.99
C THR A 381 20.30 13.71 30.85
N THR A 382 19.49 14.16 31.81
CA THR A 382 18.04 14.10 31.71
C THR A 382 17.57 14.86 30.46
N PRO A 383 16.82 14.23 29.54
CA PRO A 383 16.34 14.91 28.35
C PRO A 383 15.32 15.99 28.73
N TYR A 384 15.42 17.16 28.11
CA TYR A 384 14.42 18.21 28.22
C TYR A 384 13.20 17.82 27.39
N THR A 385 12.06 17.65 28.05
CA THR A 385 10.77 17.44 27.39
C THR A 385 10.13 18.77 27.04
N TYR A 386 9.45 18.84 25.91
CA TYR A 386 8.71 20.01 25.45
C TYR A 386 7.55 19.60 24.55
N THR A 387 6.59 20.51 24.37
CA THR A 387 5.51 20.40 23.40
C THR A 387 5.63 21.54 22.40
N ILE A 388 5.84 21.21 21.13
CA ILE A 388 5.91 22.17 20.04
C ILE A 388 4.55 22.31 19.35
N ARG A 389 4.19 23.55 19.04
CA ARG A 389 2.93 23.90 18.38
C ARG A 389 3.10 25.05 17.40
N ALA A 390 2.62 24.88 16.18
CA ALA A 390 2.43 25.96 15.22
C ALA A 390 0.97 26.42 15.23
N LYS A 391 0.73 27.73 15.21
CA LYS A 391 -0.58 28.37 15.11
C LYS A 391 -0.53 29.47 14.07
N THR A 392 -1.60 29.65 13.30
CA THR A 392 -1.81 30.86 12.52
C THR A 392 -2.68 31.83 13.31
N ALA A 393 -2.20 33.05 13.53
CA ALA A 393 -2.95 34.10 14.21
C ALA A 393 -3.67 34.94 13.14
N SER A 394 -5.00 34.89 13.14
CA SER A 394 -5.80 35.85 12.38
C SER A 394 -5.71 37.22 13.05
N LEU A 395 -5.69 38.30 12.25
CA LEU A 395 -5.79 39.69 12.72
C LEU A 395 -7.14 39.95 13.38
N LYS A 396 -7.34 39.40 14.59
CA LYS A 396 -8.40 39.71 15.54
C LYS A 396 -8.04 39.14 16.90
N GLU A 397 -6.99 39.68 17.50
CA GLU A 397 -6.85 39.86 18.94
C GLU A 397 -5.60 40.72 19.20
N LYS A 398 -5.78 42.03 19.08
CA LYS A 398 -4.83 43.02 19.59
C LYS A 398 -5.58 44.00 20.49
N SER A 399 -5.89 43.53 21.69
CA SER A 399 -6.21 44.26 22.93
C SER A 399 -6.66 43.17 23.91
N THR A 400 -6.01 42.89 25.04
CA THR A 400 -5.92 43.82 26.16
C THR A 400 -4.82 43.36 27.14
N ALA A 401 -3.72 44.11 27.17
CA ALA A 401 -2.71 44.25 28.23
C ALA A 401 -1.66 45.21 27.63
N GLU A 402 -1.35 46.41 28.11
CA GLU A 402 -1.40 47.00 29.44
C GLU A 402 -1.56 48.53 29.31
N ALA A 403 -2.15 49.18 30.31
CA ALA A 403 -1.73 50.50 30.77
C ALA A 403 -2.18 50.67 32.22
N MET A 404 -1.24 50.51 33.16
CA MET A 404 -1.35 51.07 34.51
C MET A 404 -1.24 52.59 34.42
N GLU A 405 -2.15 53.33 35.05
CA GLU A 405 -1.78 54.43 35.95
C GLU A 405 -2.96 54.87 36.83
N LEU A 406 -2.60 55.35 38.02
CA LEU A 406 -3.42 55.70 39.18
C LEU A 406 -4.59 56.67 38.87
N ASP A 407 -5.74 56.47 39.51
CA ASP A 407 -6.23 57.43 40.53
C ASP A 407 -7.44 56.93 41.34
N GLN A 408 -7.30 57.12 42.66
CA GLN A 408 -8.27 57.42 43.73
C GLN A 408 -9.70 56.85 43.76
N GLU A 409 -9.94 56.16 44.88
CA GLU A 409 -11.15 56.11 45.72
C GLU A 409 -12.30 57.08 45.37
N HIS A 410 -13.51 56.56 45.08
CA HIS A 410 -14.69 56.68 45.96
C HIS A 410 -15.98 56.04 45.38
N SER A 411 -16.67 55.30 46.26
CA SER A 411 -18.15 55.20 46.43
C SER A 411 -19.00 54.65 45.26
N ALA A 412 -19.39 53.38 45.29
CA ALA A 412 -20.57 52.82 45.99
C ALA A 412 -21.89 53.00 45.22
N ASP A 413 -22.45 51.85 44.82
CA ASP A 413 -23.84 51.62 44.45
C ASP A 413 -24.81 52.22 45.47
N GLU A 414 -25.77 53.03 45.01
CA GLU A 414 -27.16 53.00 45.48
C GLU A 414 -28.06 53.86 44.57
N GLU A 415 -29.36 53.51 44.58
CA GLU A 415 -30.51 54.18 43.95
C GLU A 415 -30.85 53.75 42.50
N GLN A 416 -31.75 52.78 42.27
CA GLN A 416 -33.23 52.82 42.38
C GLN A 416 -33.94 53.97 41.65
N PHE A 417 -35.12 53.61 41.12
CA PHE A 417 -36.16 54.39 40.44
C PHE A 417 -35.99 54.53 38.92
N GLY A 418 -36.90 54.04 38.08
CA GLY A 418 -38.35 53.98 38.27
C GLY A 418 -38.99 54.98 37.31
N LEU A 419 -39.15 54.60 36.05
CA LEU A 419 -39.90 55.35 35.04
C LEU A 419 -41.37 55.46 35.47
N GLN A 420 -41.81 56.65 35.89
CA GLN A 420 -43.23 57.01 35.89
C GLN A 420 -43.45 58.52 35.65
N LYS A 421 -44.11 58.80 34.52
CA LYS A 421 -45.08 59.87 34.23
C LYS A 421 -44.72 61.36 34.52
N GLY A 422 -44.66 62.14 33.44
CA GLY A 422 -45.77 63.00 33.02
C GLY A 422 -45.73 64.49 33.41
N LEU A 423 -46.12 65.32 32.41
CA LEU A 423 -46.44 66.76 32.44
C LEU A 423 -45.21 67.70 32.58
N ALA A 424 -45.03 68.72 31.74
CA ALA A 424 -46.01 69.64 31.15
C ALA A 424 -45.69 69.98 29.68
#